data_AF-A0A0B7N9V8-F1
#
_entry.id   AF-A0A0B7N9V8-F1
#
_cell.length_a   1.000
_cell.length_b   1.000
_cell.length_c   1.000
_cell.angle_alpha   90.00
_cell.angle_beta   90.00
_cell.angle_gamma   90.00
#
_symmetry.space_group_name_H-M   'P 1'
#
loop_
_entity.id
_entity.type
_entity.pdbx_description
1 polymer ?
#
loop_
_entity_poly.entity_id
_entity_poly.type
_entity_poly.pdbx_seq_one_letter_code
_entity_poly.pdbx_strand_id
1 'polypeptide(L)'
;MRKPIYSLSRKLGRMSWNKYNLYNIAHKELVNFNNKTLFQQKWIAKRETRAYHGDEVTERQFKSKYFDPKLPTVHSAADGGQAHPPVAVLSFAELERRLDFVVFRSNFCPSIYAARQLCVHGKVLVNGKKLAYPSHKLKDGDIVTVDPQAIQFLKGEKGQELEFTPKPFSQPFLFVPEYLEVNYNTCQTVFLRSPISRPGRTEIPSPFPPEFHSLAYEYYARTAVALRVYSGALLHGVFPQSWQETCLVLLPKKGDLSLLQDWRPISLICCDAKIFTRLLNARLMLRFSTRLSISQSGLMPQRSIGEPAMILHCAQSLATATQSDNTQVQVNINGNLSAPFVTHRGMRQGDPISPLLFNIIFDPFLRAINSHQDIQGFDFDHIAHTNFRFPIALTNHVPVADPVKVLAYADDTLVFLNDLDEFHQFSTAGHIISLVHRTKSWIAGLRATGISSWHDKSASNPITYLGYPICSSPVPSHPSPSPHF
;
A
#
# COMPACT_ATOMS: atom_id res chain seq x y z
N MET A 1 -6.91 -32.03 -3.96
CA MET A 1 -8.23 -32.67 -4.14
C MET A 1 -9.34 -31.62 -4.20
N ARG A 2 -10.23 -31.64 -5.20
CA ARG A 2 -11.46 -30.83 -5.16
C ARG A 2 -12.33 -31.35 -4.01
N LYS A 3 -12.82 -30.46 -3.15
CA LYS A 3 -13.70 -30.84 -2.05
C LYS A 3 -15.02 -31.41 -2.61
N PRO A 4 -15.61 -32.42 -1.96
CA PRO A 4 -16.85 -33.03 -2.44
C PRO A 4 -17.99 -32.00 -2.43
N ILE A 5 -18.87 -32.09 -3.45
CA ILE A 5 -20.02 -31.19 -3.63
C ILE A 5 -20.93 -31.24 -2.38
N TYR A 6 -21.23 -32.45 -1.90
CA TYR A 6 -22.11 -32.68 -0.73
C TYR A 6 -21.29 -32.88 0.55
N SER A 7 -20.44 -31.92 0.89
CA SER A 7 -19.59 -31.97 2.09
C SER A 7 -20.41 -31.85 3.39
N LEU A 8 -20.33 -32.87 4.25
CA LEU A 8 -21.00 -32.89 5.57
C LEU A 8 -20.43 -31.89 6.58
N SER A 9 -19.19 -31.42 6.38
CA SER A 9 -18.59 -30.38 7.23
C SER A 9 -19.02 -28.98 6.83
N ARG A 10 -19.17 -28.71 5.52
CA ARG A 10 -19.62 -27.41 5.02
C ARG A 10 -21.14 -27.23 5.05
N LYS A 11 -21.88 -28.33 4.90
CA LYS A 11 -23.35 -28.38 4.90
C LYS A 11 -24.01 -27.35 3.97
N LEU A 12 -23.43 -27.10 2.79
CA LEU A 12 -24.01 -26.15 1.83
C LEU A 12 -25.13 -26.85 1.06
N GLY A 13 -26.34 -26.27 1.07
CA GLY A 13 -27.48 -26.79 0.31
C GLY A 13 -27.26 -26.66 -1.20
N ARG A 14 -27.78 -27.61 -1.97
CA ARG A 14 -27.72 -27.68 -3.44
C ARG A 14 -29.09 -28.01 -4.02
N MET A 15 -29.30 -27.70 -5.29
CA MET A 15 -30.46 -28.15 -6.07
C MET A 15 -30.25 -29.60 -6.53
N SER A 16 -30.48 -30.55 -5.61
CA SER A 16 -30.21 -31.98 -5.83
C SER A 16 -30.95 -32.87 -4.84
N TRP A 17 -31.50 -33.99 -5.32
CA TRP A 17 -32.18 -35.01 -4.50
C TRP A 17 -31.20 -35.97 -3.81
N ASN A 18 -29.91 -35.62 -3.75
CA ASN A 18 -28.90 -36.45 -3.11
C ASN A 18 -29.15 -36.57 -1.60
N LYS A 19 -29.02 -37.78 -1.04
CA LYS A 19 -29.20 -38.05 0.39
C LYS A 19 -28.37 -37.15 1.32
N TYR A 20 -27.12 -36.86 0.95
CA TYR A 20 -26.24 -36.01 1.75
C TYR A 20 -26.66 -34.53 1.64
N ASN A 21 -27.20 -34.12 0.49
CA ASN A 21 -27.76 -32.79 0.33
C ASN A 21 -29.01 -32.60 1.19
N LEU A 22 -29.93 -33.57 1.16
CA LEU A 22 -31.14 -33.53 1.98
C LEU A 22 -30.79 -33.54 3.48
N TYR A 23 -29.86 -34.41 3.88
CA TYR A 23 -29.34 -34.44 5.25
C TYR A 23 -28.78 -33.06 5.66
N ASN A 24 -27.95 -32.45 4.81
CA ASN A 24 -27.36 -31.15 5.07
C ASN A 24 -28.40 -30.04 5.21
N ILE A 25 -29.46 -30.04 4.39
CA ILE A 25 -30.54 -29.05 4.45
C ILE A 25 -31.37 -29.26 5.73
N ALA A 26 -31.75 -30.49 6.03
CA ALA A 26 -32.58 -30.82 7.19
C ALA A 26 -31.89 -30.53 8.53
N HIS A 27 -30.56 -30.73 8.62
CA HIS A 27 -29.78 -30.51 9.85
C HIS A 27 -29.05 -29.17 9.85
N LYS A 28 -29.46 -28.22 9.00
CA LYS A 28 -28.85 -26.91 8.95
C LYS A 28 -29.50 -26.00 9.97
N GLU A 29 -28.75 -25.66 11.01
CA GLU A 29 -29.15 -24.60 11.92
C GLU A 29 -29.07 -23.23 11.22
N LEU A 30 -30.09 -22.40 11.45
CA LEU A 30 -30.03 -21.00 11.03
C LEU A 30 -28.90 -20.30 11.78
N VAL A 31 -28.13 -19.50 11.03
CA VAL A 31 -26.95 -18.85 11.58
C VAL A 31 -27.37 -17.78 12.58
N ASN A 32 -26.93 -17.91 13.83
CA ASN A 32 -27.08 -16.84 14.81
C ASN A 32 -26.24 -15.63 14.39
N PHE A 33 -26.91 -14.51 14.14
CA PHE A 33 -26.30 -13.27 13.67
C PHE A 33 -25.87 -12.31 14.76
N ASN A 34 -26.27 -12.53 16.04
CA ASN A 34 -26.02 -11.60 17.14
C ASN A 34 -24.52 -11.32 17.36
N ASN A 35 -23.69 -12.34 17.20
CA ASN A 35 -22.24 -12.24 17.39
C ASN A 35 -21.48 -12.01 16.07
N LYS A 36 -22.17 -11.54 15.02
CA LYS A 36 -21.59 -11.38 13.68
C LYS A 36 -21.69 -9.94 13.22
N THR A 37 -20.59 -9.43 12.66
CA THR A 37 -20.61 -8.13 12.00
C THR A 37 -21.55 -8.17 10.79
N LEU A 38 -22.10 -7.01 10.42
CA LEU A 38 -22.99 -6.91 9.26
C LEU A 38 -22.35 -7.47 7.98
N PHE A 39 -21.04 -7.32 7.79
CA PHE A 39 -20.31 -7.94 6.68
C PHE A 39 -20.33 -9.47 6.76
N GLN A 40 -20.07 -10.06 7.93
CA GLN A 40 -20.10 -11.50 8.12
C GLN A 40 -21.50 -12.06 7.86
N GLN A 41 -22.55 -11.39 8.34
CA GLN A 41 -23.94 -11.77 8.09
C GLN A 41 -24.22 -11.82 6.58
N LYS A 42 -23.89 -10.75 5.85
CA LYS A 42 -24.04 -10.66 4.38
C LYS A 42 -23.23 -11.69 3.62
N TRP A 43 -21.97 -11.91 4.02
CA TRP A 43 -21.11 -12.87 3.35
C TRP A 43 -21.60 -14.31 3.52
N ILE A 44 -22.09 -14.66 4.72
CA ILE A 44 -22.71 -15.95 5.00
C ILE A 44 -23.97 -16.10 4.15
N ALA A 45 -24.86 -15.10 4.17
CA ALA A 45 -26.08 -15.08 3.38
C ALA A 45 -25.80 -15.30 1.89
N LYS A 46 -24.85 -14.53 1.34
CA LYS A 46 -24.37 -14.68 -0.04
C LYS A 46 -23.81 -16.07 -0.31
N ARG A 47 -22.97 -16.61 0.57
CA ARG A 47 -22.33 -17.92 0.38
C ARG A 47 -23.37 -19.03 0.28
N GLU A 48 -24.32 -19.04 1.20
CA GLU A 48 -25.33 -20.09 1.35
C GLU A 48 -26.40 -20.04 0.25
N THR A 49 -26.91 -18.85 -0.05
CA THR A 49 -27.88 -18.67 -1.15
C THR A 49 -27.26 -18.99 -2.51
N ARG A 50 -26.04 -18.52 -2.80
CA ARG A 50 -25.32 -18.85 -4.04
C ARG A 50 -25.04 -20.35 -4.19
N ALA A 51 -24.77 -21.02 -3.07
CA ALA A 51 -24.59 -22.46 -3.04
C ALA A 51 -25.84 -23.21 -3.51
N TYR A 52 -27.04 -22.72 -3.15
CA TYR A 52 -28.28 -23.37 -3.59
C TYR A 52 -28.67 -22.93 -5.01
N HIS A 53 -28.75 -21.61 -5.23
CA HIS A 53 -29.32 -21.00 -6.44
C HIS A 53 -28.39 -20.93 -7.65
N GLY A 54 -27.11 -21.28 -7.54
CA GLY A 54 -26.28 -21.37 -8.73
C GLY A 54 -24.81 -21.64 -8.44
N ASP A 55 -24.55 -22.74 -7.72
CA ASP A 55 -23.20 -23.23 -7.40
C ASP A 55 -22.31 -23.39 -8.65
N GLU A 56 -22.93 -23.73 -9.78
CA GLU A 56 -22.29 -23.90 -11.08
C GLU A 56 -21.95 -22.58 -11.79
N VAL A 57 -22.45 -21.44 -11.31
CA VAL A 57 -22.17 -20.11 -11.87
C VAL A 57 -21.00 -19.49 -11.14
N THR A 58 -19.99 -19.01 -11.87
CA THR A 58 -18.88 -18.29 -11.25
C THR A 58 -19.33 -16.96 -10.66
N GLU A 59 -18.62 -16.45 -9.64
CA GLU A 59 -18.91 -15.14 -9.05
C GLU A 59 -18.94 -14.01 -10.09
N ARG A 60 -18.02 -14.07 -11.06
CA ARG A 60 -17.95 -13.11 -12.18
C ARG A 60 -19.18 -13.17 -13.05
N GLN A 61 -19.59 -14.36 -13.47
CA GLN A 61 -20.78 -14.55 -14.31
C GLN A 61 -22.06 -14.13 -13.58
N PHE A 62 -22.19 -14.45 -12.30
CA PHE A 62 -23.34 -14.02 -11.51
C PHE A 62 -23.45 -12.49 -11.49
N LYS A 63 -22.38 -11.80 -11.08
CA LYS A 63 -22.34 -10.34 -11.02
C LYS A 63 -22.59 -9.65 -12.37
N SER A 64 -22.11 -10.24 -13.48
CA SER A 64 -22.16 -9.57 -14.78
C SER A 64 -23.38 -9.94 -15.64
N LYS A 65 -24.02 -11.10 -15.43
CA LYS A 65 -25.08 -11.61 -16.33
C LYS A 65 -26.41 -11.90 -15.66
N TYR A 66 -26.44 -12.06 -14.33
CA TYR A 66 -27.60 -12.59 -13.62
C TYR A 66 -28.03 -11.73 -12.42
N PHE A 67 -27.12 -10.93 -11.85
CA PHE A 67 -27.47 -9.99 -10.80
C PHE A 67 -27.89 -8.65 -11.41
N ASP A 68 -29.14 -8.26 -11.16
CA ASP A 68 -29.65 -6.92 -11.45
C ASP A 68 -30.02 -6.21 -10.14
N PRO A 69 -29.41 -5.05 -9.81
CA PRO A 69 -29.83 -4.26 -8.65
C PRO A 69 -31.22 -3.61 -8.84
N LYS A 70 -31.79 -3.57 -10.04
CA LYS A 70 -33.14 -3.06 -10.29
C LYS A 70 -34.12 -4.22 -10.38
N LEU A 71 -34.57 -4.68 -9.22
CA LEU A 71 -35.52 -5.80 -9.15
C LEU A 71 -36.94 -5.33 -9.47
N PRO A 72 -37.75 -6.15 -10.17
CA PRO A 72 -39.11 -5.81 -10.54
C PRO A 72 -39.97 -5.68 -9.27
N THR A 73 -40.68 -4.56 -9.15
CA THR A 73 -41.64 -4.34 -8.07
C THR A 73 -43.03 -4.53 -8.66
N VAL A 74 -43.77 -5.54 -8.19
CA VAL A 74 -45.17 -5.68 -8.58
C VAL A 74 -45.97 -4.75 -7.66
N HIS A 75 -46.66 -3.77 -8.24
CA HIS A 75 -47.65 -2.97 -7.52
C HIS A 75 -48.90 -3.83 -7.28
N SER A 76 -48.79 -4.86 -6.44
CA SER A 76 -49.98 -5.53 -5.95
C SER A 76 -50.54 -4.62 -4.85
N ALA A 77 -51.72 -4.05 -5.09
CA ALA A 77 -52.54 -3.51 -4.00
C ALA A 77 -52.55 -4.56 -2.89
N ALA A 78 -52.37 -4.13 -1.64
CA ALA A 78 -52.28 -5.01 -0.48
C ALA A 78 -53.63 -5.69 -0.20
N ASP A 79 -54.06 -6.58 -1.08
CA ASP A 79 -55.23 -7.42 -0.88
C ASP A 79 -54.89 -8.40 0.25
N GLY A 80 -55.36 -8.06 1.45
CA GLY A 80 -55.42 -8.99 2.58
C GLY A 80 -54.44 -8.79 3.73
N GLY A 81 -53.81 -7.61 3.89
CA GLY A 81 -53.06 -7.26 5.11
C GLY A 81 -51.81 -8.11 5.41
N GLN A 82 -51.43 -9.04 4.54
CA GLN A 82 -50.23 -9.86 4.70
C GLN A 82 -48.97 -9.09 4.28
N ALA A 83 -47.90 -9.22 5.08
CA ALA A 83 -46.63 -8.58 4.78
C ALA A 83 -46.07 -9.05 3.43
N HIS A 84 -45.64 -8.11 2.60
CA HIS A 84 -44.98 -8.41 1.34
C HIS A 84 -43.52 -8.80 1.61
N PRO A 85 -43.05 -9.99 1.17
CA PRO A 85 -41.65 -10.35 1.29
C PRO A 85 -40.76 -9.31 0.61
N PRO A 86 -39.54 -9.05 1.12
CA PRO A 86 -38.62 -8.12 0.48
C PRO A 86 -38.39 -8.49 -1.00
N VAL A 87 -38.49 -7.50 -1.89
CA VAL A 87 -38.24 -7.70 -3.33
C VAL A 87 -36.86 -8.31 -3.59
N ALA A 88 -35.91 -8.10 -2.68
CA ALA A 88 -34.58 -8.69 -2.68
C ALA A 88 -34.56 -10.23 -2.82
N VAL A 89 -35.64 -10.94 -2.48
CA VAL A 89 -35.77 -12.38 -2.75
C VAL A 89 -35.61 -12.70 -4.24
N LEU A 90 -36.02 -11.78 -5.13
CA LEU A 90 -35.92 -11.92 -6.57
C LEU A 90 -34.48 -11.79 -7.12
N SER A 91 -33.47 -11.65 -6.26
CA SER A 91 -32.05 -11.62 -6.65
C SER A 91 -31.60 -12.78 -7.53
N PHE A 92 -32.29 -13.91 -7.47
CA PHE A 92 -31.98 -15.12 -8.24
C PHE A 92 -32.98 -15.41 -9.36
N ALA A 93 -33.96 -14.51 -9.61
CA ALA A 93 -35.01 -14.72 -10.62
C ALA A 93 -34.45 -14.99 -12.02
N GLU A 94 -33.37 -14.28 -12.39
CA GLU A 94 -32.69 -14.43 -13.67
C GLU A 94 -32.00 -15.80 -13.86
N LEU A 95 -31.71 -16.52 -12.77
CA LEU A 95 -31.18 -17.88 -12.85
C LEU A 95 -32.28 -18.89 -13.14
N GLU A 96 -33.50 -18.67 -12.63
CA GLU A 96 -34.66 -19.54 -12.88
C GLU A 96 -35.09 -19.55 -14.36
N ARG A 97 -34.69 -18.56 -15.16
CA ARG A 97 -34.88 -18.54 -16.63
C ARG A 97 -33.95 -19.48 -17.39
N ARG A 98 -32.93 -20.05 -16.76
CA ARG A 98 -31.95 -20.88 -17.46
C ARG A 98 -32.56 -22.23 -17.84
N LEU A 99 -32.20 -22.73 -19.01
CA LEU A 99 -32.69 -24.03 -19.49
C LEU A 99 -32.44 -25.16 -18.48
N ASP A 100 -31.23 -25.23 -17.90
CA ASP A 100 -30.94 -26.24 -16.88
C ASP A 100 -31.80 -26.11 -15.61
N PHE A 101 -32.12 -24.88 -15.19
CA PHE A 101 -33.02 -24.62 -14.06
C PHE A 101 -34.43 -25.09 -14.38
N VAL A 102 -34.98 -24.71 -15.53
CA VAL A 102 -36.33 -25.11 -15.94
C VAL A 102 -36.44 -26.63 -16.02
N VAL A 103 -35.48 -27.33 -16.63
CA VAL A 103 -35.47 -28.80 -16.70
C VAL A 103 -35.43 -29.44 -15.30
N PHE A 104 -34.70 -28.87 -14.35
CA PHE A 104 -34.67 -29.35 -12.97
C PHE A 104 -35.98 -29.05 -12.21
N ARG A 105 -36.47 -27.81 -12.27
CA ARG A 105 -37.70 -27.35 -11.61
C ARG A 105 -38.97 -28.03 -12.14
N SER A 106 -38.90 -28.56 -13.37
CA SER A 106 -39.95 -29.37 -13.99
C SER A 106 -39.92 -30.84 -13.56
N ASN A 107 -39.06 -31.20 -12.61
CA ASN A 107 -38.93 -32.55 -12.07
C ASN A 107 -38.58 -33.62 -13.12
N PHE A 108 -37.83 -33.27 -14.17
CA PHE A 108 -37.32 -34.23 -15.18
C PHE A 108 -35.93 -34.79 -14.85
N CYS A 109 -35.27 -34.29 -13.81
CA CYS A 109 -33.95 -34.76 -13.43
C CYS A 109 -33.68 -34.59 -11.92
N PRO A 110 -32.81 -35.41 -11.32
CA PRO A 110 -32.62 -35.41 -9.87
C PRO A 110 -31.70 -34.29 -9.34
N SER A 111 -31.05 -33.53 -10.21
CA SER A 111 -30.18 -32.42 -9.81
C SER A 111 -29.93 -31.46 -10.95
N ILE A 112 -29.54 -30.23 -10.64
CA ILE A 112 -29.14 -29.23 -11.65
C ILE A 112 -27.97 -29.72 -12.51
N TYR A 113 -27.06 -30.53 -11.95
CA TYR A 113 -25.95 -31.12 -12.67
C TYR A 113 -26.42 -32.14 -13.73
N ALA A 114 -27.42 -32.95 -13.39
CA ALA A 114 -28.05 -33.89 -14.31
C ALA A 114 -28.84 -33.15 -15.40
N ALA A 115 -29.58 -32.09 -15.04
CA ALA A 115 -30.27 -31.21 -16.00
C ALA A 115 -29.29 -30.66 -17.04
N ARG A 116 -28.16 -30.16 -16.55
CA ARG A 116 -27.10 -29.60 -17.38
C ARG A 116 -26.49 -30.64 -18.32
N GLN A 117 -26.27 -31.86 -17.83
CA GLN A 117 -25.76 -32.97 -18.62
C GLN A 117 -26.75 -33.40 -19.72
N LEU A 118 -28.06 -33.43 -19.42
CA LEU A 118 -29.11 -33.71 -20.42
C LEU A 118 -29.12 -32.67 -21.54
N CYS A 119 -28.99 -31.39 -21.19
CA CYS A 119 -28.88 -30.31 -22.17
C CYS A 119 -27.65 -30.52 -23.06
N VAL A 120 -26.46 -30.69 -22.47
CA VAL A 120 -25.20 -30.88 -23.22
C VAL A 120 -25.26 -32.08 -24.16
N HIS A 121 -25.90 -33.18 -23.74
CA HIS A 121 -26.10 -34.38 -24.56
C HIS A 121 -27.19 -34.26 -25.62
N GLY A 122 -27.79 -33.08 -25.80
CA GLY A 122 -28.82 -32.83 -26.82
C GLY A 122 -30.13 -33.57 -26.58
N LYS A 123 -30.41 -33.93 -25.32
CA LYS A 123 -31.66 -34.61 -24.89
C LYS A 123 -32.80 -33.64 -24.57
N VAL A 124 -32.53 -32.34 -24.69
CA VAL A 124 -33.48 -31.26 -24.42
C VAL A 124 -33.66 -30.42 -25.68
N LEU A 125 -34.92 -30.14 -26.01
CA LEU A 125 -35.32 -29.27 -27.11
C LEU A 125 -36.01 -28.02 -26.55
N VAL A 126 -35.82 -26.89 -27.22
CA VAL A 126 -36.55 -25.64 -26.97
C VAL A 126 -37.26 -25.26 -28.26
N ASN A 127 -38.59 -25.14 -28.20
CA ASN A 127 -39.45 -24.88 -29.36
C ASN A 127 -39.16 -25.85 -30.53
N GLY A 128 -39.01 -27.14 -30.22
CA GLY A 128 -38.71 -28.20 -31.20
C GLY A 128 -37.26 -28.24 -31.70
N LYS A 129 -36.38 -27.30 -31.31
CA LYS A 129 -34.98 -27.27 -31.71
C LYS A 129 -34.07 -27.80 -30.60
N LYS A 130 -33.16 -28.72 -30.92
CA LYS A 130 -32.17 -29.22 -29.95
C LYS A 130 -31.28 -28.06 -29.48
N LEU A 131 -31.13 -27.91 -28.17
CA LEU A 131 -30.34 -26.83 -27.59
C LEU A 131 -29.32 -27.37 -26.58
N ALA A 132 -28.07 -27.50 -27.02
CA ALA A 132 -26.98 -28.04 -26.20
C ALA A 132 -26.34 -27.02 -25.25
N TYR A 133 -26.96 -25.86 -25.04
CA TYR A 133 -26.46 -24.77 -24.20
C TYR A 133 -27.31 -24.61 -22.93
N PRO A 134 -26.92 -25.21 -21.79
CA PRO A 134 -27.78 -25.24 -20.60
C PRO A 134 -28.00 -23.86 -19.96
N SER A 135 -27.06 -22.93 -20.17
CA SER A 135 -27.17 -21.55 -19.69
C SER A 135 -27.99 -20.64 -20.60
N HIS A 136 -28.70 -21.19 -21.60
CA HIS A 136 -29.65 -20.45 -22.42
C HIS A 136 -30.75 -19.84 -21.54
N LYS A 137 -31.04 -18.55 -21.72
CA LYS A 137 -32.14 -17.87 -21.03
C LYS A 137 -33.41 -18.03 -21.86
N LEU A 138 -34.41 -18.66 -21.27
CA LEU A 138 -35.72 -18.85 -21.90
C LEU A 138 -36.53 -17.55 -21.89
N LYS A 139 -37.29 -17.36 -22.95
CA LYS A 139 -38.29 -16.31 -23.09
C LYS A 139 -39.63 -16.81 -22.56
N ASP A 140 -40.48 -15.85 -22.22
CA ASP A 140 -41.85 -16.13 -21.79
C ASP A 140 -42.61 -16.80 -22.95
N GLY A 141 -43.25 -17.93 -22.68
CA GLY A 141 -43.91 -18.79 -23.66
C GLY A 141 -43.02 -19.86 -24.32
N ASP A 142 -41.71 -19.91 -24.05
CA ASP A 142 -40.85 -20.96 -24.61
C ASP A 142 -41.26 -22.34 -24.08
N ILE A 143 -41.31 -23.33 -24.98
CA ILE A 143 -41.61 -24.73 -24.67
C ILE A 143 -40.32 -25.53 -24.61
N VAL A 144 -40.07 -26.17 -23.48
CA VAL A 144 -38.96 -27.10 -23.25
C VAL A 144 -39.49 -28.53 -23.34
N THR A 145 -38.85 -29.38 -24.14
CA THR A 145 -39.16 -30.80 -24.24
C THR A 145 -37.96 -31.64 -23.85
N VAL A 146 -38.16 -32.67 -23.05
CA VAL A 146 -37.11 -33.61 -22.64
C VAL A 146 -37.39 -34.99 -23.23
N ASP A 147 -36.35 -35.64 -23.76
CA ASP A 147 -36.43 -37.03 -24.21
C ASP A 147 -36.85 -37.94 -23.04
N PRO A 148 -38.02 -38.60 -23.09
CA PRO A 148 -38.52 -39.42 -21.98
C PRO A 148 -37.56 -40.55 -21.59
N GLN A 149 -36.86 -41.12 -22.57
CA GLN A 149 -35.87 -42.18 -22.37
C GLN A 149 -34.60 -41.71 -21.64
N ALA A 150 -34.37 -40.40 -21.58
CA ALA A 150 -33.24 -39.82 -20.85
C ALA A 150 -33.56 -39.53 -19.37
N ILE A 151 -34.83 -39.63 -18.96
CA ILE A 151 -35.28 -39.37 -17.60
C ILE A 151 -35.05 -40.62 -16.74
N GLN A 152 -34.14 -40.52 -15.77
CA GLN A 152 -33.62 -41.66 -15.01
C GLN A 152 -34.65 -42.44 -14.17
N PHE A 153 -35.84 -41.89 -13.97
CA PHE A 153 -36.91 -42.45 -13.16
C PHE A 153 -38.18 -42.72 -13.97
N LEU A 154 -38.09 -42.65 -15.30
CA LEU A 154 -39.05 -43.23 -16.22
C LEU A 154 -38.42 -44.50 -16.82
N LYS A 155 -39.11 -45.64 -16.70
CA LYS A 155 -38.63 -46.92 -17.22
C LYS A 155 -39.64 -47.48 -18.22
N GLY A 156 -39.14 -48.13 -19.27
CA GLY A 156 -39.98 -48.78 -20.28
C GLY A 156 -39.35 -48.69 -21.67
N GLU A 157 -39.87 -49.49 -22.59
CA GLU A 157 -39.39 -49.50 -23.98
C GLU A 157 -39.90 -48.28 -24.76
N LYS A 158 -39.15 -47.87 -25.78
CA LYS A 158 -39.53 -46.73 -26.62
C LYS A 158 -40.83 -47.04 -27.36
N GLY A 159 -41.86 -46.23 -27.13
CA GLY A 159 -43.17 -46.38 -27.76
C GLY A 159 -44.21 -47.10 -26.90
N GLN A 160 -43.84 -47.55 -25.69
CA GLN A 160 -44.75 -48.03 -24.66
C GLN A 160 -44.96 -46.96 -23.58
N GLU A 161 -45.97 -47.17 -22.73
CA GLU A 161 -46.18 -46.36 -21.53
C GLU A 161 -45.00 -46.53 -20.57
N LEU A 162 -44.47 -45.41 -20.07
CA LEU A 162 -43.32 -45.42 -19.18
C LEU A 162 -43.77 -45.44 -17.72
N GLU A 163 -43.21 -46.37 -16.95
CA GLU A 163 -43.46 -46.47 -15.52
C GLU A 163 -42.61 -45.46 -14.75
N PHE A 164 -43.25 -44.65 -13.91
CA PHE A 164 -42.57 -43.72 -13.01
C PHE A 164 -42.13 -44.42 -11.72
N THR A 165 -40.82 -44.48 -11.48
CA THR A 165 -40.26 -44.96 -10.21
C THR A 165 -39.61 -43.80 -9.44
N PRO A 166 -40.25 -43.25 -8.39
CA PRO A 166 -39.70 -42.11 -7.68
C PRO A 166 -38.33 -42.44 -7.07
N LYS A 167 -37.37 -41.52 -7.21
CA LYS A 167 -36.06 -41.70 -6.57
C LYS A 167 -36.17 -41.46 -5.06
N PRO A 168 -35.42 -42.20 -4.23
CA PRO A 168 -35.31 -41.90 -2.81
C PRO A 168 -34.93 -40.44 -2.58
N PHE A 169 -35.43 -39.83 -1.49
CA PHE A 169 -35.12 -38.46 -1.06
C PHE A 169 -35.59 -37.33 -2.02
N SER A 170 -36.40 -37.65 -3.03
CA SER A 170 -36.93 -36.67 -3.99
C SER A 170 -38.08 -35.81 -3.44
N GLN A 171 -38.84 -36.34 -2.47
CA GLN A 171 -40.08 -35.73 -1.95
C GLN A 171 -40.01 -34.22 -1.65
N PRO A 172 -38.97 -33.67 -0.98
CA PRO A 172 -38.92 -32.24 -0.66
C PRO A 172 -38.72 -31.31 -1.87
N PHE A 173 -38.37 -31.88 -3.03
CA PHE A 173 -38.07 -31.14 -4.26
C PHE A 173 -39.14 -31.35 -5.34
N LEU A 174 -40.02 -32.34 -5.20
CA LEU A 174 -41.07 -32.66 -6.17
C LEU A 174 -42.27 -31.71 -6.04
N PHE A 175 -42.04 -30.45 -6.37
CA PHE A 175 -43.09 -29.45 -6.57
C PHE A 175 -42.78 -28.67 -7.84
N VAL A 176 -43.82 -28.11 -8.47
CA VAL A 176 -43.66 -27.30 -9.68
C VAL A 176 -43.89 -25.83 -9.30
N PRO A 177 -42.92 -24.93 -9.52
CA PRO A 177 -43.11 -23.51 -9.30
C PRO A 177 -44.17 -22.91 -10.23
N GLU A 178 -44.91 -21.88 -9.78
CA GLU A 178 -46.04 -21.29 -10.53
C GLU A 178 -45.68 -20.64 -11.86
N TYR A 179 -44.40 -20.34 -12.09
CA TYR A 179 -43.93 -19.80 -13.36
C TYR A 179 -43.69 -20.88 -14.42
N LEU A 180 -43.95 -22.16 -14.10
CA LEU A 180 -43.85 -23.30 -15.00
C LEU A 180 -45.18 -24.04 -15.10
N GLU A 181 -45.51 -24.44 -16.32
CA GLU A 181 -46.59 -25.39 -16.57
C GLU A 181 -45.99 -26.67 -17.16
N VAL A 182 -46.16 -27.80 -16.49
CA VAL A 182 -45.50 -29.06 -16.84
C VAL A 182 -46.53 -30.11 -17.24
N ASN A 183 -46.34 -30.71 -18.41
CA ASN A 183 -47.10 -31.86 -18.86
C ASN A 183 -46.19 -33.10 -18.85
N TYR A 184 -46.39 -33.98 -17.88
CA TYR A 184 -45.55 -35.17 -17.70
C TYR A 184 -45.77 -36.24 -18.77
N ASN A 185 -46.98 -36.34 -19.35
CA ASN A 185 -47.29 -37.32 -20.41
C ASN A 185 -46.48 -37.04 -21.68
N THR A 186 -46.25 -35.76 -21.99
CA THR A 186 -45.46 -35.34 -23.16
C THR A 186 -44.01 -34.99 -22.80
N CYS A 187 -43.65 -35.01 -21.52
CA CYS A 187 -42.36 -34.52 -21.01
C CYS A 187 -42.04 -33.09 -21.49
N GLN A 188 -43.05 -32.23 -21.48
CA GLN A 188 -42.97 -30.83 -21.90
C GLN A 188 -43.16 -29.88 -20.73
N THR A 189 -42.56 -28.70 -20.84
CA THR A 189 -42.74 -27.59 -19.91
C THR A 189 -42.83 -26.29 -20.66
N VAL A 190 -43.83 -25.47 -20.32
CA VAL A 190 -43.93 -24.09 -20.79
C VAL A 190 -43.36 -23.17 -19.73
N PHE A 191 -42.40 -22.32 -20.10
CA PHE A 191 -41.91 -21.25 -19.25
C PHE A 191 -42.87 -20.07 -19.33
N LEU A 192 -43.73 -19.87 -18.33
CA LEU A 192 -44.83 -18.91 -18.41
C LEU A 192 -44.32 -17.47 -18.31
N ARG A 193 -43.49 -17.17 -17.31
CA ARG A 193 -43.01 -15.82 -16.99
C ARG A 193 -41.86 -15.85 -15.99
N SER A 194 -41.27 -14.69 -15.68
CA SER A 194 -40.38 -14.59 -14.52
C SER A 194 -41.07 -14.87 -13.19
N PRO A 195 -40.36 -15.45 -12.21
CA PRO A 195 -40.82 -15.52 -10.83
C PRO A 195 -41.11 -14.12 -10.27
N ILE A 196 -42.18 -14.00 -9.50
CA ILE A 196 -42.54 -12.76 -8.80
C ILE A 196 -42.64 -12.95 -7.28
N SER A 197 -42.63 -11.83 -6.56
CA SER A 197 -42.94 -11.76 -5.14
C SER A 197 -44.35 -11.21 -4.98
N ARG A 198 -45.17 -11.84 -4.13
CA ARG A 198 -46.55 -11.44 -3.82
C ARG A 198 -46.70 -11.28 -2.29
N PRO A 199 -47.75 -10.60 -1.80
CA PRO A 199 -48.07 -10.61 -0.37
C PRO A 199 -48.10 -12.03 0.19
N GLY A 200 -47.41 -12.27 1.31
CA GLY A 200 -47.34 -13.56 1.99
C GLY A 200 -46.46 -14.65 1.35
N ARG A 201 -45.98 -14.50 0.10
CA ARG A 201 -45.19 -15.56 -0.56
C ARG A 201 -44.30 -15.11 -1.72
N THR A 202 -43.24 -15.88 -1.95
CA THR A 202 -42.32 -15.74 -3.09
C THR A 202 -42.40 -16.97 -3.98
N GLU A 203 -42.31 -16.76 -5.30
CA GLU A 203 -42.26 -17.87 -6.25
C GLU A 203 -40.87 -18.48 -6.39
N ILE A 204 -39.80 -17.80 -5.94
CA ILE A 204 -38.44 -18.37 -5.99
C ILE A 204 -38.30 -19.48 -4.95
N PRO A 205 -38.12 -20.74 -5.37
CA PRO A 205 -38.08 -21.82 -4.40
C PRO A 205 -36.71 -21.92 -3.73
N SER A 206 -36.68 -21.74 -2.40
CA SER A 206 -35.45 -21.68 -1.61
C SER A 206 -35.63 -22.28 -0.22
N PRO A 207 -34.62 -22.96 0.36
CA PRO A 207 -34.65 -23.41 1.75
C PRO A 207 -34.29 -22.29 2.75
N PHE A 208 -34.23 -21.03 2.30
CA PHE A 208 -33.75 -19.89 3.09
C PHE A 208 -34.84 -18.83 3.17
N PRO A 209 -35.02 -18.18 4.33
CA PRO A 209 -36.08 -17.20 4.52
C PRO A 209 -35.78 -15.87 3.77
N PRO A 210 -36.80 -15.05 3.47
CA PRO A 210 -36.66 -13.82 2.69
C PRO A 210 -35.61 -12.82 3.20
N GLU A 211 -35.44 -12.70 4.52
CA GLU A 211 -34.48 -11.80 5.16
C GLU A 211 -33.03 -12.21 4.82
N PHE A 212 -32.81 -13.52 4.69
CA PHE A 212 -31.51 -14.08 4.34
C PHE A 212 -31.16 -13.76 2.87
N HIS A 213 -32.14 -13.72 1.97
CA HIS A 213 -31.94 -13.23 0.61
C HIS A 213 -31.67 -11.73 0.56
N SER A 214 -32.30 -10.95 1.44
CA SER A 214 -32.07 -9.50 1.56
C SER A 214 -30.62 -9.17 1.91
N LEU A 215 -30.03 -9.91 2.86
CA LEU A 215 -28.61 -9.79 3.19
C LEU A 215 -27.70 -10.15 2.01
N ALA A 216 -28.04 -11.18 1.25
CA ALA A 216 -27.29 -11.58 0.05
C ALA A 216 -27.40 -10.52 -1.06
N TYR A 217 -28.59 -9.97 -1.30
CA TYR A 217 -28.83 -8.89 -2.26
C TYR A 217 -27.98 -7.66 -1.92
N GLU A 218 -28.02 -7.21 -0.67
CA GLU A 218 -27.26 -6.05 -0.24
C GLU A 218 -25.74 -6.26 -0.38
N TYR A 219 -25.23 -7.49 -0.22
CA TYR A 219 -23.82 -7.79 -0.48
C TYR A 219 -23.42 -7.42 -1.92
N TYR A 220 -24.29 -7.73 -2.89
CA TYR A 220 -24.04 -7.48 -4.30
C TYR A 220 -24.32 -6.02 -4.70
N ALA A 221 -25.45 -5.46 -4.27
CA ALA A 221 -25.91 -4.12 -4.66
C ALA A 221 -24.92 -3.01 -4.27
N ARG A 222 -24.25 -3.15 -3.12
CA ARG A 222 -23.28 -2.16 -2.60
C ARG A 222 -22.13 -1.87 -3.56
N THR A 223 -21.66 -2.88 -4.29
CA THR A 223 -20.51 -2.72 -5.19
C THR A 223 -20.84 -1.79 -6.35
N ALA A 224 -22.05 -1.88 -6.90
CA ALA A 224 -22.49 -1.05 -8.01
C ALA A 224 -22.63 0.43 -7.59
N VAL A 225 -23.21 0.67 -6.41
CA VAL A 225 -23.35 2.03 -5.86
C VAL A 225 -21.97 2.64 -5.59
N ALA A 226 -21.09 1.92 -4.90
CA ALA A 226 -19.73 2.40 -4.61
C ALA A 226 -18.96 2.70 -5.90
N LEU A 227 -19.05 1.83 -6.92
CA LEU A 227 -18.39 2.05 -8.21
C LEU A 227 -18.89 3.33 -8.88
N ARG A 228 -20.21 3.58 -8.87
CA ARG A 228 -20.79 4.80 -9.46
C ARG A 228 -20.33 6.05 -8.72
N VAL A 229 -20.39 6.04 -7.39
CA VAL A 229 -19.97 7.17 -6.54
C VAL A 229 -18.47 7.47 -6.74
N TYR A 230 -17.61 6.44 -6.66
CA TYR A 230 -16.17 6.62 -6.82
C TYR A 230 -15.76 6.99 -8.24
N SER A 231 -16.45 6.49 -9.26
CA SER A 231 -16.22 6.92 -10.65
C SER A 231 -16.64 8.37 -10.86
N GLY A 232 -17.78 8.79 -10.29
CA GLY A 232 -18.21 10.20 -10.34
C GLY A 232 -17.21 11.14 -9.67
N ALA A 233 -16.70 10.75 -8.49
CA ALA A 233 -15.66 11.48 -7.80
C ALA A 233 -14.35 11.57 -8.61
N LEU A 234 -13.91 10.47 -9.22
CA LEU A 234 -12.65 10.41 -9.96
C LEU A 234 -12.70 11.12 -11.33
N LEU A 235 -13.78 10.95 -12.08
CA LEU A 235 -13.89 11.42 -13.47
C LEU A 235 -14.53 12.79 -13.60
N HIS A 236 -15.42 13.15 -12.67
CA HIS A 236 -16.22 14.38 -12.76
C HIS A 236 -16.00 15.31 -11.57
N GLY A 237 -15.20 14.94 -10.57
CA GLY A 237 -14.99 15.75 -9.37
C GLY A 237 -16.25 15.93 -8.53
N VAL A 238 -17.26 15.07 -8.70
CA VAL A 238 -18.52 15.14 -7.96
C VAL A 238 -18.40 14.32 -6.68
N PHE A 239 -18.30 15.02 -5.55
CA PHE A 239 -18.18 14.40 -4.23
C PHE A 239 -19.50 14.50 -3.46
N PRO A 240 -19.94 13.43 -2.77
CA PRO A 240 -21.06 13.52 -1.84
C PRO A 240 -20.80 14.55 -0.74
N GLN A 241 -21.85 15.26 -0.30
CA GLN A 241 -21.74 16.27 0.78
C GLN A 241 -21.13 15.68 2.07
N SER A 242 -21.48 14.44 2.40
CA SER A 242 -20.93 13.72 3.56
C SER A 242 -19.41 13.49 3.53
N TRP A 243 -18.74 13.72 2.39
CA TRP A 243 -17.28 13.66 2.31
C TRP A 243 -16.61 14.97 2.74
N GLN A 244 -17.38 16.06 2.76
CA GLN A 244 -16.92 17.39 3.19
C GLN A 244 -17.12 17.60 4.70
N GLU A 245 -17.84 16.71 5.35
CA GLU A 245 -18.08 16.73 6.79
C GLU A 245 -16.93 16.05 7.55
N THR A 246 -16.51 16.65 8.65
CA THR A 246 -15.48 16.10 9.54
C THR A 246 -16.01 16.07 10.98
N CYS A 247 -15.91 14.90 11.62
CA CYS A 247 -16.25 14.75 13.03
C CYS A 247 -14.98 14.85 13.88
N LEU A 248 -14.91 15.83 14.77
CA LEU A 248 -13.78 16.01 15.68
C LEU A 248 -14.03 15.24 16.98
N VAL A 249 -13.23 14.21 17.24
CA VAL A 249 -13.27 13.43 18.48
C VAL A 249 -12.13 13.89 19.37
N LEU A 250 -12.45 14.32 20.59
CA LEU A 250 -11.45 14.70 21.59
C LEU A 250 -11.03 13.47 22.38
N LEU A 251 -9.73 13.15 22.36
CA LEU A 251 -9.13 12.13 23.24
C LEU A 251 -8.42 12.80 24.42
N PRO A 252 -8.63 12.34 25.65
CA PRO A 252 -7.97 12.93 26.81
C PRO A 252 -6.45 12.72 26.77
N LYS A 253 -5.69 13.75 27.11
CA LYS A 253 -4.26 13.67 27.48
C LYS A 253 -4.14 13.54 29.00
N LYS A 254 -2.99 13.93 29.56
CA LYS A 254 -2.79 14.16 30.99
C LYS A 254 -3.04 15.65 31.27
N GLY A 255 -3.61 15.99 32.42
CA GLY A 255 -3.88 17.37 32.82
C GLY A 255 -5.33 17.58 33.28
N ASP A 256 -5.78 18.83 33.26
CA ASP A 256 -7.13 19.25 33.63
C ASP A 256 -8.06 19.15 32.41
N LEU A 257 -9.02 18.22 32.47
CA LEU A 257 -9.95 17.96 31.36
C LEU A 257 -10.95 19.11 31.10
N SER A 258 -11.00 20.13 31.96
CA SER A 258 -11.74 21.36 31.68
C SER A 258 -11.05 22.26 30.63
N LEU A 259 -9.74 22.05 30.39
CA LEU A 259 -8.93 22.84 29.46
C LEU A 259 -8.75 22.13 28.12
N LEU A 260 -9.04 22.83 27.01
CA LEU A 260 -8.92 22.28 25.64
C LEU A 260 -7.50 21.79 25.27
N GLN A 261 -6.45 22.38 25.85
CA GLN A 261 -5.04 22.01 25.60
C GLN A 261 -4.73 20.56 26.02
N ASP A 262 -5.46 20.06 27.02
CA ASP A 262 -5.32 18.72 27.59
C ASP A 262 -6.14 17.68 26.83
N TRP A 263 -6.70 18.06 25.69
CA TRP A 263 -7.31 17.14 24.73
C TRP A 263 -6.45 17.02 23.47
N ARG A 264 -6.47 15.82 22.86
CA ARG A 264 -6.00 15.58 21.49
C ARG A 264 -7.20 15.59 20.56
N PRO A 265 -7.34 16.58 19.68
CA PRO A 265 -8.36 16.52 18.64
C PRO A 265 -7.97 15.49 17.58
N ILE A 266 -8.88 14.58 17.26
CA ILE A 266 -8.79 13.68 16.12
C ILE A 266 -9.93 13.98 15.15
N SER A 267 -9.57 14.54 14.00
CA SER A 267 -10.49 14.76 12.89
C SER A 267 -10.77 13.44 12.16
N LEU A 268 -12.00 12.93 12.29
CA LEU A 268 -12.47 11.75 11.58
C LEU A 268 -13.22 12.18 10.32
N ILE A 269 -12.62 11.89 9.17
CA ILE A 269 -13.32 11.95 7.88
C ILE A 269 -14.19 10.72 7.67
N CYS A 270 -15.20 10.83 6.80
CA CYS A 270 -16.12 9.74 6.51
C CYS A 270 -15.39 8.51 5.92
N CYS A 271 -15.91 7.32 6.22
CA CYS A 271 -15.29 6.06 5.79
C CYS A 271 -15.25 5.90 4.27
N ASP A 272 -16.25 6.40 3.55
CA ASP A 272 -16.32 6.30 2.10
C ASP A 272 -15.20 7.11 1.42
N ALA A 273 -14.91 8.33 1.93
CA ALA A 273 -13.78 9.13 1.49
C ALA A 273 -12.44 8.44 1.82
N LYS A 274 -12.30 7.79 2.98
CA LYS A 274 -11.10 6.99 3.32
C LYS A 274 -10.88 5.83 2.35
N ILE A 275 -11.94 5.12 1.98
CA ILE A 275 -11.86 4.01 1.02
C ILE A 275 -11.43 4.55 -0.35
N PHE A 276 -12.07 5.62 -0.83
CA PHE A 276 -11.74 6.25 -2.09
C PHE A 276 -10.28 6.73 -2.15
N THR A 277 -9.85 7.51 -1.16
CA THR A 277 -8.47 8.04 -1.10
C THR A 277 -7.44 6.94 -0.92
N ARG A 278 -7.75 5.86 -0.18
CA ARG A 278 -6.89 4.67 -0.09
C ARG A 278 -6.74 3.95 -1.43
N LEU A 279 -7.83 3.81 -2.21
CA LEU A 279 -7.77 3.23 -3.55
C LEU A 279 -6.95 4.10 -4.50
N LEU A 280 -7.12 5.43 -4.43
CA LEU A 280 -6.33 6.38 -5.21
C LEU A 280 -4.85 6.29 -4.83
N ASN A 281 -4.53 6.36 -3.55
CA ASN A 281 -3.17 6.24 -3.03
C ASN A 281 -2.51 4.93 -3.49
N ALA A 282 -3.21 3.79 -3.39
CA ALA A 282 -2.69 2.50 -3.84
C ALA A 282 -2.32 2.51 -5.34
N ARG A 283 -3.07 3.22 -6.18
CA ARG A 283 -2.77 3.36 -7.62
C ARG A 283 -1.63 4.33 -7.89
N LEU A 284 -1.59 5.47 -7.18
CA LEU A 284 -0.53 6.47 -7.33
C LEU A 284 0.81 5.90 -6.87
N MET A 285 0.84 5.18 -5.75
CA MET A 285 2.07 4.61 -5.18
C MET A 285 2.79 3.63 -6.11
N LEU A 286 2.10 3.00 -7.07
CA LEU A 286 2.73 2.18 -8.12
C LEU A 286 3.63 2.98 -9.06
N ARG A 287 3.41 4.30 -9.17
CA ARG A 287 4.18 5.20 -10.04
C ARG A 287 5.11 6.14 -9.26
N PHE A 288 4.68 6.60 -8.07
CA PHE A 288 5.45 7.54 -7.27
C PHE A 288 6.59 6.90 -6.48
N SER A 289 6.50 5.61 -6.15
CA SER A 289 7.55 4.91 -5.40
C SER A 289 8.92 4.92 -6.08
N THR A 290 8.96 4.97 -7.42
CA THR A 290 10.20 5.02 -8.21
C THR A 290 10.63 6.42 -8.62
N ARG A 291 9.75 7.43 -8.48
CA ARG A 291 10.03 8.82 -8.89
C ARG A 291 10.37 9.75 -7.74
N LEU A 292 9.97 9.39 -6.51
CA LEU A 292 10.31 10.15 -5.31
C LEU A 292 11.74 9.84 -4.87
N SER A 293 12.47 10.88 -4.45
CA SER A 293 13.85 10.78 -3.97
C SER A 293 13.99 9.65 -2.95
N ILE A 294 15.12 8.94 -2.99
CA ILE A 294 15.45 7.88 -2.03
C ILE A 294 15.53 8.42 -0.59
N SER A 295 15.83 9.71 -0.43
CA SER A 295 15.90 10.40 0.87
C SER A 295 14.53 10.66 1.51
N GLN A 296 13.42 10.49 0.79
CA GLN A 296 12.08 10.60 1.37
C GLN A 296 11.70 9.29 2.07
N SER A 297 11.91 9.22 3.38
CA SER A 297 11.62 8.01 4.18
C SER A 297 10.22 8.00 4.82
N GLY A 298 9.50 9.13 4.79
CA GLY A 298 8.17 9.26 5.39
C GLY A 298 7.05 8.75 4.50
N LEU A 299 6.12 7.97 5.07
CA LEU A 299 4.91 7.46 4.40
C LEU A 299 5.17 6.67 3.11
N MET A 300 6.40 6.17 2.93
CA MET A 300 6.82 5.37 1.80
C MET A 300 6.83 3.88 2.18
N PRO A 301 6.34 2.98 1.30
CA PRO A 301 6.45 1.55 1.51
C PRO A 301 7.91 1.15 1.64
N GLN A 302 8.23 0.29 2.61
CA GLN A 302 9.58 -0.27 2.81
C GLN A 302 10.67 0.76 3.12
N ARG A 303 10.32 1.97 3.59
CA ARG A 303 11.27 2.94 4.13
C ARG A 303 10.86 3.29 5.56
N SER A 304 11.84 3.39 6.46
CA SER A 304 11.58 3.74 7.85
C SER A 304 11.91 5.20 8.14
N ILE A 305 11.00 5.90 8.82
CA ILE A 305 11.28 7.23 9.38
C ILE A 305 12.45 7.18 10.38
N GLY A 306 12.70 6.02 10.99
CA GLY A 306 13.82 5.81 11.90
C GLY A 306 15.18 5.63 11.23
N GLU A 307 15.24 5.31 9.92
CA GLU A 307 16.52 5.11 9.21
C GLU A 307 17.41 6.37 9.22
N PRO A 308 16.91 7.57 8.85
CA PRO A 308 17.70 8.80 8.98
C PRO A 308 18.21 9.06 10.40
N ALA A 309 17.38 8.82 11.42
CA ALA A 309 17.75 9.02 12.82
C ALA A 309 18.82 8.01 13.29
N MET A 310 18.72 6.75 12.85
CA MET A 310 19.69 5.71 13.14
C MET A 310 21.05 5.99 12.48
N ILE A 311 21.06 6.44 11.23
CA ILE A 311 22.29 6.82 10.52
C ILE A 311 22.98 7.96 11.28
N LEU A 312 22.23 8.97 11.71
CA LEU A 312 22.77 10.09 12.51
C LEU A 312 23.32 9.61 13.85
N HIS A 313 22.60 8.74 14.55
CA HIS A 313 23.05 8.17 15.83
C HIS A 313 24.32 7.32 15.67
N CYS A 314 24.41 6.50 14.62
CA CYS A 314 25.61 5.71 14.32
C CYS A 314 26.80 6.61 13.99
N ALA A 315 26.61 7.67 13.21
CA ALA A 315 27.65 8.65 12.92
C ALA A 315 28.12 9.35 14.19
N GLN A 316 27.21 9.76 15.08
CA GLN A 316 27.53 10.34 16.38
C GLN A 316 28.28 9.35 17.30
N SER A 317 27.84 8.09 17.34
CA SER A 317 28.46 7.03 18.14
C SER A 317 29.87 6.70 17.64
N LEU A 318 30.09 6.70 16.32
CA LEU A 318 31.42 6.48 15.74
C LEU A 318 32.33 7.69 15.97
N ALA A 319 31.80 8.91 15.88
CA ALA A 319 32.55 10.13 16.22
C ALA A 319 32.98 10.14 17.69
N THR A 320 32.11 9.71 18.60
CA THR A 320 32.43 9.60 20.03
C THR A 320 33.35 8.43 20.34
N ALA A 321 33.23 7.29 19.65
CA ALA A 321 34.14 6.15 19.80
C ALA A 321 35.56 6.43 19.26
N THR A 322 35.66 7.19 18.16
CA THR A 322 36.95 7.68 17.62
C THR A 322 37.55 8.79 18.48
N GLN A 323 36.73 9.51 19.27
CA GLN A 323 37.15 10.39 20.38
C GLN A 323 37.42 9.64 21.70
N SER A 324 37.79 8.36 21.66
CA SER A 324 38.24 7.68 22.88
C SER A 324 39.65 8.15 23.29
N ASP A 325 39.80 8.45 24.59
CA ASP A 325 41.00 8.87 25.33
C ASP A 325 42.24 7.94 25.21
N ASN A 326 42.27 7.00 24.26
CA ASN A 326 43.33 6.01 24.06
C ASN A 326 44.02 6.08 22.68
N THR A 327 43.69 7.05 21.84
CA THR A 327 44.41 7.22 20.57
C THR A 327 45.81 7.79 20.82
N GLN A 328 46.81 6.91 20.87
CA GLN A 328 48.23 7.25 20.99
C GLN A 328 48.82 7.64 19.63
N VAL A 329 49.48 8.79 19.58
CA VAL A 329 50.18 9.32 18.41
C VAL A 329 51.67 9.40 18.72
N GLN A 330 52.50 9.10 17.73
CA GLN A 330 53.95 9.26 17.77
C GLN A 330 54.39 10.19 16.64
N VAL A 331 55.37 11.05 16.90
CA VAL A 331 55.97 11.90 15.87
C VAL A 331 57.18 11.17 15.28
N ASN A 332 57.21 10.97 13.96
CA ASN A 332 58.38 10.46 13.26
C ASN A 332 59.22 11.64 12.76
N ILE A 333 60.47 11.76 13.22
CA ILE A 333 61.43 12.76 12.75
C ILE A 333 62.67 12.01 12.25
N ASN A 334 62.93 12.08 10.94
CA ASN A 334 64.07 11.44 10.28
C ASN A 334 64.20 9.93 10.55
N GLY A 335 63.07 9.21 10.65
CA GLY A 335 63.04 7.76 10.90
C GLY A 335 63.02 7.37 12.38
N ASN A 336 63.18 8.33 13.30
CA ASN A 336 63.09 8.09 14.73
C ASN A 336 61.71 8.50 15.27
N LEU A 337 61.06 7.58 15.97
CA LEU A 337 59.75 7.81 16.59
C LEU A 337 59.90 8.43 17.98
N SER A 338 59.07 9.43 18.28
CA SER A 338 58.94 9.97 19.63
C SER A 338 58.26 8.99 20.58
N ALA A 339 58.33 9.28 21.88
CA ALA A 339 57.43 8.65 22.84
C ALA A 339 55.96 8.89 22.44
N PRO A 340 55.06 7.90 22.63
CA PRO A 340 53.64 8.08 22.35
C PRO A 340 53.02 9.14 23.27
N PHE A 341 52.13 9.95 22.72
CA PHE A 341 51.28 10.88 23.48
C PHE A 341 49.82 10.72 23.05
N VAL A 342 48.89 10.98 23.97
CA VAL A 342 47.45 10.81 23.73
C VAL A 342 46.88 12.06 23.05
N THR A 343 46.05 11.85 22.04
CA THR A 343 45.27 12.93 21.41
C THR A 343 43.87 12.96 22.02
N HIS A 344 43.53 14.08 22.68
CA HIS A 344 42.22 14.26 23.33
C HIS A 344 41.14 14.85 22.41
N ARG A 345 41.53 15.42 21.26
CA ARG A 345 40.64 16.06 20.28
C ARG A 345 41.19 15.89 18.86
N GLY A 346 40.29 15.91 17.88
CA GLY A 346 40.61 15.80 16.46
C GLY A 346 40.10 14.50 15.83
N MET A 347 40.21 14.39 14.51
CA MET A 347 39.82 13.20 13.76
C MET A 347 41.01 12.65 12.99
N ARG A 348 41.02 11.33 12.77
CA ARG A 348 42.15 10.64 12.13
C ARG A 348 42.18 10.97 10.64
N GLN A 349 43.32 11.47 10.16
CA GLN A 349 43.55 11.72 8.75
C GLN A 349 43.63 10.38 8.00
N GLY A 350 42.83 10.24 6.94
CA GLY A 350 42.72 9.01 6.14
C GLY A 350 41.60 8.04 6.56
N ASP A 351 40.88 8.30 7.65
CA ASP A 351 39.64 7.57 7.97
C ASP A 351 38.52 7.98 6.98
N PRO A 352 37.87 7.02 6.28
CA PRO A 352 36.82 7.33 5.31
C PRO A 352 35.64 8.15 5.83
N ILE A 353 35.35 8.13 7.14
CA ILE A 353 34.22 8.90 7.71
C ILE A 353 34.64 10.30 8.20
N SER A 354 35.93 10.54 8.42
CA SER A 354 36.44 11.83 8.91
C SER A 354 35.97 13.04 8.08
N PRO A 355 35.93 13.02 6.73
CA PRO A 355 35.45 14.19 5.99
C PRO A 355 33.98 14.55 6.29
N LEU A 356 33.13 13.54 6.47
CA LEU A 356 31.70 13.77 6.76
C LEU A 356 31.49 14.29 8.18
N LEU A 357 32.16 13.68 9.15
CA LEU A 357 32.08 14.11 10.55
C LEU A 357 32.61 15.54 10.74
N PHE A 358 33.64 15.94 9.96
CA PHE A 358 34.21 17.27 10.00
C PHE A 358 33.16 18.28 9.57
N ASN A 359 32.51 18.04 8.42
CA ASN A 359 31.43 18.89 7.93
C ASN A 359 30.27 18.99 8.91
N ILE A 360 29.86 17.88 9.55
CA ILE A 360 28.75 17.87 10.52
C ILE A 360 29.08 18.70 11.78
N ILE A 361 30.31 18.57 12.31
CA ILE A 361 30.73 19.30 13.52
C ILE A 361 31.02 20.77 13.20
N PHE A 362 31.48 21.09 11.99
CA PHE A 362 31.82 22.44 11.56
C PHE A 362 30.58 23.27 11.14
N ASP A 363 29.53 22.62 10.65
CA ASP A 363 28.30 23.27 10.18
C ASP A 363 27.61 24.22 11.19
N PRO A 364 27.52 23.91 12.51
CA PRO A 364 27.03 24.89 13.50
C PRO A 364 27.80 26.21 13.52
N PHE A 365 29.12 26.19 13.33
CA PHE A 365 29.95 27.40 13.26
C PHE A 365 29.63 28.21 11.99
N LEU A 366 29.50 27.55 10.84
CA LEU A 366 29.12 28.19 9.58
C LEU A 366 27.71 28.81 9.65
N ARG A 367 26.77 28.10 10.28
CA ARG A 367 25.41 28.61 10.51
C ARG A 367 25.40 29.81 11.44
N ALA A 368 26.20 29.79 12.51
CA ALA A 368 26.30 30.91 13.45
C ALA A 368 26.77 32.20 12.74
N ILE A 369 27.78 32.11 11.86
CA ILE A 369 28.26 33.25 11.06
C ILE A 369 27.17 33.72 10.09
N ASN A 370 26.52 32.79 9.37
CA ASN A 370 25.46 33.15 8.43
C ASN A 370 24.25 33.83 9.11
N SER A 371 23.87 33.36 10.31
CA SER A 371 22.76 33.94 11.08
C SER A 371 23.11 35.19 11.88
N HIS A 372 24.40 35.58 11.93
CA HIS A 372 24.82 36.75 12.68
C HIS A 372 24.26 38.03 12.03
N GLN A 373 23.51 38.81 12.80
CA GLN A 373 22.80 39.99 12.28
C GLN A 373 23.77 41.13 11.93
N ASP A 374 24.86 41.25 12.68
CA ASP A 374 25.80 42.35 12.51
C ASP A 374 26.89 42.10 11.45
N ILE A 375 27.05 40.86 10.98
CA ILE A 375 27.95 40.55 9.86
C ILE A 375 27.13 40.68 8.58
N GLN A 376 27.36 41.72 7.78
CA GLN A 376 26.58 41.94 6.56
C GLN A 376 27.05 41.02 5.42
N GLY A 377 28.36 40.77 5.30
CA GLY A 377 28.94 39.92 4.26
C GLY A 377 29.12 40.62 2.91
N PHE A 378 29.60 39.87 1.92
CA PHE A 378 29.92 40.38 0.59
C PHE A 378 28.70 40.31 -0.34
N ASP A 379 28.20 41.48 -0.75
CA ASP A 379 27.11 41.62 -1.71
C ASP A 379 27.63 41.83 -3.14
N PHE A 380 27.36 40.86 -4.02
CA PHE A 380 27.76 40.89 -5.41
C PHE A 380 27.02 41.97 -6.23
N ASP A 381 25.75 42.24 -5.93
CA ASP A 381 24.96 43.24 -6.65
C ASP A 381 25.41 44.65 -6.26
N HIS A 382 25.63 44.91 -4.98
CA HIS A 382 26.16 46.19 -4.51
C HIS A 382 27.51 46.54 -5.16
N ILE A 383 28.42 45.56 -5.28
CA ILE A 383 29.76 45.77 -5.83
C ILE A 383 29.74 45.88 -7.36
N ALA A 384 28.90 45.11 -8.04
CA ALA A 384 28.69 45.24 -9.49
C ALA A 384 28.18 46.63 -9.88
N HIS A 385 27.40 47.29 -9.01
CA HIS A 385 26.87 48.63 -9.24
C HIS A 385 27.78 49.78 -8.79
N THR A 386 28.74 49.52 -7.90
CA THR A 386 29.63 50.57 -7.33
C THR A 386 31.05 50.54 -7.88
N ASN A 387 31.52 49.45 -8.49
CA ASN A 387 32.89 49.30 -8.95
C ASN A 387 33.00 48.99 -10.46
N PHE A 388 33.30 50.03 -11.25
CA PHE A 388 33.37 49.98 -12.73
C PHE A 388 34.40 49.01 -13.34
N ARG A 389 35.30 48.44 -12.53
CA ARG A 389 36.29 47.45 -13.00
C ARG A 389 35.83 46.00 -12.84
N PHE A 390 34.65 45.74 -12.25
CA PHE A 390 34.16 44.40 -11.99
C PHE A 390 33.62 43.74 -13.28
N PRO A 391 34.02 42.50 -13.65
CA PRO A 391 33.54 41.86 -14.86
C PRO A 391 32.08 41.42 -14.73
N ILE A 392 31.15 42.17 -15.33
CA ILE A 392 29.69 41.90 -15.32
C ILE A 392 29.35 40.49 -15.86
N ALA A 393 30.22 39.87 -16.64
CA ALA A 393 30.00 38.52 -17.18
C ALA A 393 29.89 37.41 -16.11
N LEU A 394 30.35 37.63 -14.86
CA LEU A 394 30.32 36.64 -13.79
C LEU A 394 29.00 36.59 -13.00
N THR A 395 28.12 37.61 -13.11
CA THR A 395 26.89 37.70 -12.31
C THR A 395 25.71 36.91 -12.92
N ASN A 396 25.76 36.57 -14.21
CA ASN A 396 24.65 35.90 -14.92
C ASN A 396 24.45 34.41 -14.59
N HIS A 397 25.34 33.80 -13.80
CA HIS A 397 25.33 32.35 -13.54
C HIS A 397 25.30 31.97 -12.06
N VAL A 398 25.23 32.93 -11.14
CA VAL A 398 25.24 32.67 -9.70
C VAL A 398 23.92 33.18 -9.11
N PRO A 399 22.95 32.30 -8.79
CA PRO A 399 21.71 32.69 -8.16
C PRO A 399 21.98 32.86 -6.66
N VAL A 400 22.43 34.03 -6.25
CA VAL A 400 22.65 34.32 -4.83
C VAL A 400 21.81 35.54 -4.48
N ALA A 401 20.68 35.28 -3.82
CA ALA A 401 19.74 36.30 -3.35
C ALA A 401 20.15 36.91 -1.98
N ASP A 402 21.22 36.39 -1.35
CA ASP A 402 21.68 36.79 -0.02
C ASP A 402 23.19 37.12 -0.02
N PRO A 403 23.66 38.16 0.70
CA PRO A 403 25.08 38.47 0.82
C PRO A 403 25.91 37.26 1.29
N VAL A 404 27.06 37.03 0.66
CA VAL A 404 27.94 35.90 1.02
C VAL A 404 28.77 36.29 2.24
N LYS A 405 28.42 35.74 3.41
CA LYS A 405 29.11 36.02 4.69
C LYS A 405 30.31 35.12 4.95
N VAL A 406 30.23 33.86 4.54
CA VAL A 406 31.27 32.86 4.81
C VAL A 406 31.43 31.87 3.67
N LEU A 407 32.68 31.53 3.34
CA LEU A 407 33.04 30.42 2.46
C LEU A 407 34.00 29.49 3.22
N ALA A 408 33.69 28.20 3.24
CA ALA A 408 34.52 27.20 3.89
C ALA A 408 35.06 26.20 2.89
N TYR A 409 36.37 25.93 2.97
CA TYR A 409 37.12 25.01 2.14
C TYR A 409 37.91 24.09 3.05
N ALA A 410 37.27 22.99 3.47
CA ALA A 410 37.85 22.10 4.48
C ALA A 410 38.27 22.88 5.75
N ASP A 411 39.55 22.88 6.10
CA ASP A 411 40.12 23.56 7.26
C ASP A 411 40.29 25.08 7.10
N ASP A 412 40.22 25.60 5.86
CA ASP A 412 40.26 27.04 5.60
C ASP A 412 38.85 27.64 5.58
N THR A 413 38.66 28.77 6.26
CA THR A 413 37.39 29.52 6.24
C THR A 413 37.63 30.99 5.98
N LEU A 414 36.96 31.50 4.96
CA LEU A 414 36.93 32.90 4.59
C LEU A 414 35.65 33.52 5.14
N VAL A 415 35.80 34.54 5.97
CA VAL A 415 34.68 35.36 6.44
C VAL A 415 34.81 36.72 5.78
N PHE A 416 33.74 37.16 5.12
CA PHE A 416 33.70 38.46 4.46
C PHE A 416 33.23 39.50 5.47
N LEU A 417 34.08 40.48 5.72
CA LEU A 417 33.83 41.59 6.64
C LEU A 417 33.95 42.91 5.87
N ASN A 418 33.03 43.83 6.11
CA ASN A 418 32.97 45.09 5.37
C ASN A 418 33.73 46.23 6.06
N ASP A 419 33.90 46.19 7.38
CA ASP A 419 34.57 47.22 8.15
C ASP A 419 35.30 46.70 9.41
N LEU A 420 35.97 47.61 10.10
CA LEU A 420 36.71 47.30 11.33
C LEU A 420 35.77 46.99 12.51
N ASP A 421 34.52 47.46 12.48
CA ASP A 421 33.56 47.21 13.55
C ASP A 421 33.04 45.76 13.47
N GLU A 422 32.75 45.26 12.26
CA GLU A 422 32.46 43.85 12.00
C GLU A 422 33.63 42.95 12.41
N PHE A 423 34.88 43.38 12.16
CA PHE A 423 36.07 42.67 12.61
C PHE A 423 36.19 42.62 14.13
N HIS A 424 35.95 43.74 14.82
CA HIS A 424 35.99 43.78 16.28
C HIS A 424 34.91 42.89 16.89
N GLN A 425 33.69 42.92 16.37
CA GLN A 425 32.60 42.07 16.84
C GLN A 425 32.89 40.58 16.60
N PHE A 426 33.38 40.22 15.43
CA PHE A 426 33.80 38.85 15.11
C PHE A 426 34.96 38.38 16.02
N SER A 427 35.94 39.24 16.30
CA SER A 427 37.08 38.92 17.17
C SER A 427 36.68 38.69 18.64
N THR A 428 35.60 39.33 19.09
CA THR A 428 35.14 39.27 20.50
C THR A 428 34.23 38.06 20.74
N ALA A 429 33.60 37.51 19.70
CA ALA A 429 32.68 36.36 19.76
C ALA A 429 33.35 34.99 20.03
N GLY A 430 34.68 34.94 20.13
CA GLY A 430 35.41 33.80 20.69
C GLY A 430 35.95 32.81 19.66
N HIS A 431 37.25 32.52 19.80
CA HIS A 431 38.00 31.37 19.26
C HIS A 431 38.86 31.52 18.00
N ILE A 432 39.23 32.73 17.55
CA ILE A 432 40.30 32.89 16.55
C ILE A 432 41.47 33.69 17.13
N ILE A 433 42.44 32.95 17.67
CA ILE A 433 43.78 33.47 17.98
C ILE A 433 44.58 33.40 16.67
N SER A 434 45.03 34.54 16.16
CA SER A 434 46.12 34.58 15.18
C SER A 434 47.39 34.01 15.83
N LEU A 435 47.64 32.71 15.63
CA LEU A 435 48.86 32.03 16.08
C LEU A 435 50.02 32.33 15.11
N VAL A 436 50.45 33.59 15.05
CA VAL A 436 51.77 33.96 14.48
C VAL A 436 52.80 34.12 15.60
N HIS A 437 52.82 33.18 16.54
CA HIS A 437 53.95 32.98 17.44
C HIS A 437 54.22 31.48 17.58
N ARG A 438 55.01 30.93 16.65
CA ARG A 438 55.57 29.58 16.79
C ARG A 438 56.60 29.60 17.91
N THR A 439 56.19 29.28 19.13
CA THR A 439 57.14 28.96 20.21
C THR A 439 57.96 27.74 19.82
N LYS A 440 59.27 27.91 19.68
CA LYS A 440 60.26 26.88 19.32
C LYS A 440 60.57 25.90 20.48
N SER A 441 59.56 25.52 21.27
CA SER A 441 59.71 24.67 22.47
C SER A 441 60.22 23.26 22.17
N TRP A 442 59.94 22.75 20.97
CA TRP A 442 60.39 21.43 20.50
C TRP A 442 61.90 21.34 20.22
N ILE A 443 62.59 22.47 20.03
CA ILE A 443 64.04 22.48 19.75
C ILE A 443 64.84 21.97 20.96
N ALA A 444 64.38 22.24 22.19
CA ALA A 444 65.02 21.75 23.40
C ALA A 444 64.97 20.22 23.50
N GLY A 445 63.86 19.61 23.07
CA GLY A 445 63.70 18.14 23.03
C GLY A 445 64.61 17.46 22.01
N LEU A 446 64.79 18.08 20.83
CA LEU A 446 65.68 17.53 19.80
C LEU A 446 67.16 17.59 20.18
N ARG A 447 67.58 18.65 20.87
CA ARG A 447 68.96 18.75 21.41
C ARG A 447 69.24 17.68 22.46
N ALA A 448 68.26 17.37 23.31
CA ALA A 448 68.39 16.31 24.31
C ALA A 448 68.58 14.91 23.68
N THR A 449 68.09 14.71 22.46
CA THR A 449 68.26 13.46 21.69
C THR A 449 69.50 13.45 20.78
N GLY A 450 70.43 14.40 20.94
CA GLY A 450 71.69 14.45 20.19
C GLY A 450 71.57 15.01 18.76
N ILE A 451 70.42 15.57 18.38
CA ILE A 451 70.21 16.16 17.06
C ILE A 451 70.58 17.65 17.13
N SER A 452 71.80 17.97 16.68
CA SER A 452 72.41 19.30 16.77
C SER A 452 72.34 20.13 15.49
N SER A 453 71.99 19.51 14.35
CA SER A 453 71.82 20.18 13.05
C SER A 453 70.67 19.56 12.26
N TRP A 454 70.04 20.35 11.38
CA TRP A 454 69.05 19.86 10.42
C TRP A 454 69.59 20.04 9.01
N HIS A 455 69.09 19.20 8.11
CA HIS A 455 69.47 19.24 6.72
C HIS A 455 68.65 20.33 6.00
N ASP A 456 69.29 21.44 5.63
CA ASP A 456 68.66 22.53 4.88
C ASP A 456 69.33 22.78 3.53
N LYS A 457 68.93 23.85 2.83
CA LYS A 457 69.44 24.20 1.49
C LYS A 457 70.95 24.47 1.43
N SER A 458 71.61 24.65 2.57
CA SER A 458 73.06 24.95 2.68
C SER A 458 73.90 23.75 3.09
N ALA A 459 73.27 22.62 3.41
CA ALA A 459 73.96 21.44 3.90
C ALA A 459 74.70 20.70 2.76
N SER A 460 75.93 20.27 3.05
CA SER A 460 76.89 19.79 2.04
C SER A 460 76.54 18.45 1.40
N ASN A 461 75.67 17.66 2.02
CA ASN A 461 75.29 16.32 1.55
C ASN A 461 73.85 16.36 1.01
N PRO A 462 73.39 15.46 0.13
CA PRO A 462 71.98 15.42 -0.26
C PRO A 462 71.14 14.68 0.79
N ILE A 463 69.90 15.13 1.03
CA ILE A 463 68.94 14.37 1.84
C ILE A 463 68.63 13.07 1.12
N THR A 464 68.96 11.93 1.74
CA THR A 464 68.66 10.59 1.21
C THR A 464 67.49 9.95 1.94
N TYR A 465 66.54 9.42 1.18
CA TYR A 465 65.40 8.64 1.69
C TYR A 465 65.28 7.34 0.91
N LEU A 466 65.23 6.22 1.64
CA LEU A 466 65.20 4.87 1.08
C LEU A 466 66.33 4.61 0.06
N GLY A 467 67.51 5.15 0.33
CA GLY A 467 68.70 4.97 -0.52
C GLY A 467 68.79 5.92 -1.72
N TYR A 468 67.82 6.80 -1.93
CA TYR A 468 67.82 7.76 -3.04
C TYR A 468 67.87 9.22 -2.55
N PRO A 469 68.69 10.09 -3.17
CA PRO A 469 68.73 11.50 -2.83
C PRO A 469 67.45 12.20 -3.31
N ILE A 470 66.68 12.81 -2.40
CA ILE A 470 65.43 13.53 -2.70
C ILE A 470 65.71 14.96 -3.17
N CYS A 471 66.81 15.56 -2.70
CA CYS A 471 67.21 16.93 -3.03
C CYS A 471 68.70 16.96 -3.39
N SER A 472 69.05 17.64 -4.49
CA SER A 472 70.44 17.84 -4.92
C SER A 472 71.15 18.86 -4.03
N SER A 473 72.33 18.52 -3.49
CA SER A 473 73.20 19.46 -2.77
C SER A 473 74.04 20.29 -3.76
N PRO A 474 74.20 21.61 -3.57
CA PRO A 474 75.15 22.38 -4.36
C PRO A 474 76.58 22.00 -3.96
N VAL A 475 77.37 21.46 -4.91
CA VAL A 475 78.80 21.18 -4.70
C VAL A 475 79.52 22.50 -4.37
N PRO A 476 80.21 22.62 -3.22
CA PRO A 476 81.01 23.81 -2.94
C PRO A 476 82.29 23.75 -3.78
N SER A 477 82.35 24.55 -4.84
CA SER A 477 83.64 25.00 -5.36
C SER A 477 84.16 26.07 -4.41
N HIS A 478 85.27 25.73 -3.73
CA HIS A 478 86.06 26.50 -2.75
C HIS A 478 85.82 26.20 -1.26
N PRO A 479 86.91 25.95 -0.48
CA PRO A 479 86.83 25.81 0.96
C PRO A 479 86.98 27.18 1.63
N SER A 480 86.03 27.59 2.47
CA SER A 480 86.24 28.46 3.65
C SER A 480 84.91 28.69 4.39
N PRO A 481 84.92 29.22 5.63
CA PRO A 481 85.04 28.45 6.85
C PRO A 481 83.69 28.35 7.60
N SER A 482 83.61 27.36 8.47
CA SER A 482 82.54 27.11 9.43
C SER A 482 82.01 28.37 10.14
N PRO A 483 80.68 28.56 10.26
CA PRO A 483 80.13 29.33 11.35
C PRO A 483 79.78 28.38 12.50
N HIS A 484 80.46 28.56 13.64
CA HIS A 484 79.85 28.21 14.91
C HIS A 484 78.86 29.32 15.28
N PHE A 485 77.62 28.88 15.56
CA PHE A 485 76.44 29.57 16.09
C PHE A 485 75.70 30.58 15.20
#